data_AF-A0A4Z1AZN4-F1
#
_entry.id   AF-A0A4Z1AZN4-F1
#
_cell.length_a   1.000
_cell.length_b   1.000
_cell.length_c   1.000
_cell.angle_alpha   90.00
_cell.angle_beta   90.00
_cell.angle_gamma   90.00
#
_symmetry.space_group_name_H-M   'P 1'
#
loop_
_entity.id
_entity.type
_entity.pdbx_description
1 polymer ?
#
loop_
_entity_poly.entity_id
_entity_poly.type
_entity_poly.pdbx_seq_one_letter_code
_entity_poly.pdbx_strand_id
1 'polypeptide(L)'
;MTSSSADDLLIEFKWYGGDKTVSQKTFLDEFVKRDLNNIESFNNLQWRIKGQKLTKDKMIEYLSSNEGRQMLKNIPAEKANKILGRDDLRGITELQRNKIAEAIIEHFNNQSNFNSVFK
;
A
#
# COMPACT_ATOMS: atom_id res chain seq x y z
N MET A 1 6.21 30.19 -16.56
CA MET A 1 7.19 29.98 -15.48
C MET A 1 6.65 28.90 -14.57
N THR A 2 7.50 27.90 -14.32
CA THR A 2 7.24 26.61 -13.69
C THR A 2 6.94 26.72 -12.20
N SER A 3 5.86 26.10 -11.74
CA SER A 3 5.75 25.60 -10.36
C SER A 3 5.52 24.10 -10.44
N SER A 4 6.61 23.36 -10.24
CA SER A 4 6.64 21.90 -10.13
C SER A 4 5.67 21.46 -9.03
N SER A 5 4.66 20.67 -9.40
CA SER A 5 3.71 20.01 -8.51
C SER A 5 4.42 18.96 -7.63
N ALA A 6 5.13 19.44 -6.60
CA ALA A 6 5.80 18.63 -5.60
C ALA A 6 5.08 18.64 -4.23
N ASP A 7 4.00 19.41 -4.11
CA ASP A 7 3.46 19.83 -2.80
C ASP A 7 2.35 18.95 -2.19
N ASP A 8 2.05 17.76 -2.71
CA ASP A 8 1.04 16.86 -2.09
C ASP A 8 1.55 15.44 -1.76
N LEU A 9 2.86 15.22 -1.74
CA LEU A 9 3.45 13.95 -1.26
C LEU A 9 3.63 13.97 0.25
N LEU A 10 2.66 13.41 0.99
CA LEU A 10 2.65 13.42 2.46
C LEU A 10 3.54 12.33 3.09
N ILE A 11 3.86 11.24 2.38
CA ILE A 11 4.77 10.19 2.87
C ILE A 11 5.72 9.72 1.75
N GLU A 12 7.01 10.02 1.92
CA GLU A 12 8.10 9.50 1.07
C GLU A 12 9.00 8.55 1.89
N PHE A 13 8.97 7.26 1.57
CA PHE A 13 9.93 6.30 2.11
C PHE A 13 11.08 6.07 1.12
N LYS A 14 12.33 6.28 1.57
CA LYS A 14 13.54 6.00 0.78
C LYS A 14 14.30 4.84 1.39
N TRP A 15 14.30 3.69 0.71
CA TRP A 15 15.09 2.54 1.12
C TRP A 15 16.46 2.54 0.42
N TYR A 16 17.54 2.61 1.20
CA TYR A 16 18.93 2.62 0.72
C TYR A 16 19.71 1.36 1.13
N GLY A 17 19.05 0.31 1.61
CA GLY A 17 19.67 -0.87 2.25
C GLY A 17 20.49 -1.80 1.34
N GLY A 18 21.38 -1.28 0.50
CA GLY A 18 22.25 -2.07 -0.39
C GLY A 18 21.48 -2.95 -1.37
N ASP A 19 22.08 -4.01 -1.91
CA ASP A 19 21.49 -4.86 -2.96
C ASP A 19 20.37 -5.82 -2.51
N LYS A 20 19.89 -5.68 -1.28
CA LYS A 20 18.93 -6.64 -0.70
C LYS A 20 17.49 -6.22 -0.95
N THR A 21 16.66 -7.18 -1.36
CA THR A 21 15.20 -7.07 -1.39
C THR A 21 14.67 -6.67 -0.02
N VAL A 22 13.68 -5.76 0.03
CA VAL A 22 13.03 -5.39 1.29
C VAL A 22 12.40 -6.64 1.90
N SER A 23 12.66 -6.91 3.18
CA SER A 23 12.09 -8.08 3.86
C SER A 23 10.57 -7.94 4.01
N GLN A 24 9.84 -9.07 4.07
CA GLN A 24 8.40 -9.06 4.33
C GLN A 24 8.06 -8.26 5.59
N LYS A 25 8.78 -8.53 6.69
CA LYS A 25 8.54 -7.86 7.97
C LYS A 25 8.70 -6.34 7.85
N THR A 26 9.80 -5.88 7.27
CA THR A 26 10.04 -4.45 7.05
C THR A 26 8.96 -3.84 6.17
N PHE A 27 8.59 -4.52 5.09
CA PHE A 27 7.52 -4.05 4.22
C PHE A 27 6.19 -3.93 4.97
N LEU A 28 5.78 -4.95 5.72
CA LEU A 28 4.52 -4.95 6.45
C LEU A 28 4.47 -3.89 7.56
N ASP A 29 5.54 -3.74 8.34
CA ASP A 29 5.61 -2.77 9.44
C ASP A 29 5.63 -1.32 8.92
N GLU A 30 6.37 -1.05 7.84
CA GLU A 30 6.55 0.30 7.32
C GLU A 30 5.42 0.66 6.34
N PHE A 31 5.12 -0.18 5.35
CA PHE A 31 4.13 0.13 4.32
C PHE A 31 2.71 -0.06 4.82
N VAL A 32 2.36 -1.25 5.32
CA VAL A 32 0.97 -1.57 5.67
C VAL A 32 0.59 -0.92 6.99
N LYS A 33 1.41 -1.12 8.02
CA LYS A 33 1.07 -0.66 9.36
C LYS A 33 1.25 0.85 9.52
N ARG A 34 2.38 1.43 9.09
CA ARG A 34 2.62 2.87 9.23
C ARG A 34 1.99 3.65 8.08
N ASP A 35 2.35 3.38 6.84
CA ASP A 35 2.02 4.33 5.76
C ASP A 35 0.57 4.22 5.30
N LEU A 36 0.11 3.01 4.97
CA LEU A 36 -1.26 2.77 4.48
C LEU A 36 -2.33 3.17 5.50
N ASN A 37 -2.06 3.03 6.80
CA ASN A 37 -2.95 3.48 7.88
C ASN A 37 -2.90 4.99 8.14
N ASN A 38 -1.90 5.71 7.63
CA ASN A 38 -1.75 7.15 7.88
C ASN A 38 -2.00 8.05 6.66
N ILE A 39 -2.27 7.46 5.48
CA ILE A 39 -2.65 8.24 4.30
C ILE A 39 -4.16 8.40 4.15
N GLU A 40 -4.57 9.47 3.48
CA GLU A 40 -5.97 9.73 3.10
C GLU A 40 -6.26 9.37 1.64
N SER A 41 -5.22 9.19 0.81
CA SER A 41 -5.30 8.87 -0.62
C SER A 41 -4.00 8.23 -1.09
N PHE A 42 -4.05 7.31 -2.06
CA PHE A 42 -2.85 6.72 -2.67
C PHE A 42 -1.99 7.73 -3.41
N ASN A 43 -2.58 8.81 -3.91
CA ASN A 43 -1.81 9.87 -4.57
C ASN A 43 -0.81 10.55 -3.62
N ASN A 44 -1.04 10.43 -2.31
CA ASN A 44 -0.21 11.03 -1.27
C ASN A 44 0.91 10.09 -0.79
N LEU A 45 0.96 8.84 -1.32
CA LEU A 45 1.92 7.83 -0.92
C LEU A 45 2.94 7.58 -2.02
N GLN A 46 4.23 7.69 -1.67
CA GLN A 46 5.29 7.28 -2.56
C GLN A 46 6.38 6.50 -1.84
N TRP A 47 6.65 5.30 -2.35
CA TRP A 47 7.73 4.42 -1.93
C TRP A 47 8.80 4.39 -3.01
N ARG A 48 9.91 5.11 -2.77
CA ARG A 48 11.03 5.16 -3.71
C ARG A 48 12.03 4.07 -3.37
N ILE A 49 11.95 2.95 -4.07
CA ILE A 49 12.83 1.80 -3.85
C ILE A 49 13.85 1.74 -4.97
N LYS A 50 15.07 2.21 -4.72
CA LYS A 50 16.15 2.14 -5.71
C LYS A 50 16.58 0.69 -5.97
N GLY A 51 16.49 0.26 -7.22
CA GLY A 51 17.17 -0.94 -7.76
C GLY A 51 16.32 -2.21 -7.88
N GLN A 52 15.05 -2.14 -8.31
CA GLN A 52 14.14 -3.30 -8.46
C GLN A 52 14.00 -4.18 -7.20
N LYS A 53 14.21 -3.61 -6.00
CA LYS A 53 14.31 -4.36 -4.74
C LYS A 53 12.98 -4.76 -4.11
N LEU A 54 11.88 -4.48 -4.80
CA LEU A 54 10.54 -4.98 -4.50
C LEU A 54 9.74 -4.99 -5.80
N THR A 55 9.55 -6.17 -6.37
CA THR A 55 8.67 -6.33 -7.54
C THR A 55 7.22 -6.35 -7.08
N LYS A 56 6.30 -6.08 -8.02
CA LYS A 56 4.86 -6.22 -7.75
C LYS A 56 4.54 -7.62 -7.24
N ASP A 57 5.05 -8.66 -7.89
CA ASP A 57 4.78 -10.05 -7.50
C ASP A 57 5.25 -10.34 -6.07
N LYS A 58 6.44 -9.83 -5.68
CA LYS A 58 6.95 -10.00 -4.32
C LYS A 58 6.12 -9.23 -3.29
N MET A 59 5.69 -8.03 -3.62
CA MET A 59 4.77 -7.26 -2.77
C MET A 59 3.42 -7.98 -2.64
N ILE A 60 2.86 -8.52 -3.72
CA ILE A 60 1.61 -9.29 -3.68
C ILE A 60 1.79 -10.57 -2.85
N GLU A 61 2.92 -11.26 -2.94
CA GLU A 61 3.27 -12.38 -2.07
C GLU A 61 3.24 -11.95 -0.59
N TYR A 62 3.87 -10.83 -0.24
CA TYR A 62 3.89 -10.31 1.12
C TYR A 62 2.50 -9.93 1.63
N LEU A 63 1.70 -9.22 0.84
CA LEU A 63 0.33 -8.84 1.20
C LEU A 63 -0.58 -10.07 1.31
N SER A 64 -0.37 -11.08 0.47
CA SER A 64 -1.17 -12.32 0.44
C SER A 64 -0.79 -13.32 1.53
N SER A 65 0.36 -13.15 2.19
CA SER A 65 0.76 -13.94 3.35
C SER A 65 -0.29 -13.86 4.49
N ASN A 66 -0.27 -14.82 5.41
CA ASN A 66 -1.16 -14.81 6.57
C ASN A 66 -1.01 -13.51 7.38
N GLU A 67 0.23 -13.07 7.63
CA GLU A 67 0.51 -11.84 8.38
C GLU A 67 0.03 -10.59 7.62
N GLY A 68 0.34 -10.50 6.32
CA GLY A 68 -0.10 -9.39 5.48
C GLY A 68 -1.62 -9.27 5.44
N ARG A 69 -2.32 -10.39 5.23
CA ARG A 69 -3.79 -10.42 5.24
C ARG A 69 -4.36 -9.97 6.58
N GLN A 70 -3.78 -10.39 7.71
CA GLN A 70 -4.26 -9.98 9.03
C GLN A 70 -4.09 -8.47 9.25
N MET A 71 -2.94 -7.91 8.85
CA MET A 71 -2.73 -6.47 8.92
C MET A 71 -3.70 -5.68 8.04
N LEU A 72 -3.95 -6.13 6.81
CA LEU A 72 -4.87 -5.46 5.90
C LEU A 72 -6.31 -5.47 6.41
N LYS A 73 -6.76 -6.56 7.04
CA LYS A 73 -8.11 -6.64 7.65
C LYS A 73 -8.32 -5.58 8.73
N ASN A 74 -7.27 -5.18 9.43
CA ASN A 74 -7.36 -4.20 10.50
C ASN A 74 -7.53 -2.76 9.98
N ILE A 75 -7.31 -2.52 8.69
CA ILE A 75 -7.58 -1.22 8.07
C ILE A 75 -9.09 -0.93 8.16
N PRO A 76 -9.50 0.25 8.66
CA PRO A 76 -10.91 0.63 8.69
C PRO A 76 -11.53 0.61 7.30
N ALA A 77 -12.74 0.08 7.18
CA ALA A 77 -13.45 -0.04 5.90
C ALA A 77 -13.63 1.30 5.17
N GLU A 78 -13.97 2.35 5.91
CA GLU A 78 -14.08 3.72 5.39
C GLU A 78 -12.77 4.23 4.80
N LYS A 79 -11.66 3.91 5.47
CA LYS A 79 -10.32 4.26 5.00
C LYS A 79 -9.97 3.49 3.73
N ALA A 80 -10.21 2.19 3.71
CA ALA A 80 -9.98 1.35 2.52
C ALA A 80 -10.80 1.84 1.32
N ASN A 81 -12.07 2.20 1.51
CA ASN A 81 -12.89 2.83 0.47
C ASN A 81 -12.26 4.12 -0.06
N LYS A 82 -11.88 5.03 0.85
CA LYS A 82 -11.31 6.33 0.50
C LYS A 82 -10.02 6.19 -0.30
N ILE A 83 -9.08 5.36 0.16
CA ILE A 83 -7.80 5.17 -0.54
C ILE A 83 -7.99 4.46 -1.88
N LEU A 84 -8.87 3.46 -1.96
CA LEU A 84 -9.12 2.69 -3.18
C LEU A 84 -10.03 3.40 -4.20
N GLY A 85 -10.70 4.49 -3.81
CA GLY A 85 -11.73 5.14 -4.62
C GLY A 85 -12.97 4.26 -4.82
N ARG A 86 -13.34 3.49 -3.78
CA ARG A 86 -14.45 2.53 -3.78
C ARG A 86 -15.53 2.95 -2.79
N ASP A 87 -16.75 2.46 -3.00
CA ASP A 87 -17.88 2.64 -2.06
C ASP A 87 -18.47 1.31 -1.57
N ASP A 88 -18.07 0.18 -2.16
CA ASP A 88 -18.63 -1.14 -1.90
C ASP A 88 -18.11 -1.81 -0.61
N LEU A 89 -17.08 -1.23 0.03
CA LEU A 89 -16.60 -1.69 1.33
C LEU A 89 -17.37 -1.01 2.49
N ARG A 90 -18.32 -0.11 2.24
CA ARG A 90 -19.06 0.55 3.33
C ARG A 90 -19.94 -0.46 4.06
N GLY A 91 -19.96 -0.40 5.40
CA GLY A 91 -20.83 -1.25 6.23
C GLY A 91 -20.46 -2.74 6.29
N ILE A 92 -19.27 -3.14 5.82
CA ILE A 92 -18.79 -4.51 6.01
C ILE A 92 -18.63 -4.87 7.48
N THR A 93 -19.10 -6.07 7.82
CA THR A 93 -19.02 -6.60 9.18
C THR A 93 -17.65 -7.21 9.47
N GLU A 94 -17.40 -7.54 10.74
CA GLU A 94 -16.16 -8.21 11.15
C GLU A 94 -15.94 -9.55 10.40
N LEU A 95 -17.00 -10.30 10.15
CA LEU A 95 -16.95 -11.55 9.38
C LEU A 95 -16.58 -11.32 7.90
N GLN A 96 -16.75 -10.10 7.39
CA GLN A 96 -16.48 -9.72 6.00
C GLN A 96 -15.14 -8.99 5.82
N ARG A 97 -14.33 -8.85 6.88
CA ARG A 97 -13.04 -8.15 6.87
C ARG A 97 -12.07 -8.66 5.79
N ASN A 98 -12.19 -9.93 5.39
CA ASN A 98 -11.40 -10.48 4.29
C ASN A 98 -11.57 -9.70 2.97
N LYS A 99 -12.75 -9.12 2.72
CA LYS A 99 -13.02 -8.29 1.54
C LYS A 99 -12.12 -7.05 1.48
N ILE A 100 -11.71 -6.50 2.63
CA ILE A 100 -10.78 -5.36 2.70
C ILE A 100 -9.41 -5.79 2.18
N ALA A 101 -8.89 -6.90 2.70
CA ALA A 101 -7.60 -7.41 2.29
C ALA A 101 -7.59 -7.77 0.79
N GLU A 102 -8.64 -8.44 0.31
CA GLU A 102 -8.81 -8.78 -1.10
C GLU A 102 -8.85 -7.53 -1.98
N ALA A 103 -9.63 -6.52 -1.62
CA ALA A 103 -9.73 -5.29 -2.41
C ALA A 103 -8.40 -4.53 -2.49
N ILE A 104 -7.62 -4.48 -1.40
CA ILE A 104 -6.31 -3.83 -1.40
C ILE A 104 -5.29 -4.63 -2.23
N ILE A 105 -5.26 -5.96 -2.09
CA ILE A 105 -4.38 -6.84 -2.88
C ILE A 105 -4.71 -6.73 -4.37
N GLU A 106 -6.00 -6.81 -4.73
CA GLU A 106 -6.48 -6.67 -6.11
C GLU A 106 -6.09 -5.31 -6.70
N HIS A 107 -6.28 -4.23 -5.96
CA HIS A 107 -5.90 -2.89 -6.39
C HIS A 107 -4.41 -2.80 -6.71
N PHE A 108 -3.55 -3.37 -5.88
CA PHE A 108 -2.11 -3.40 -6.08
C PHE A 108 -1.63 -4.42 -7.12
N ASN A 109 -2.46 -5.41 -7.47
CA ASN A 109 -2.15 -6.36 -8.54
C ASN A 109 -2.24 -5.69 -9.93
N ASN A 110 -2.95 -4.56 -10.03
CA ASN A 110 -2.91 -3.69 -11.20
C ASN A 110 -1.55 -2.96 -11.29
N GLN A 111 -0.88 -3.09 -12.43
CA GLN A 111 0.47 -2.52 -12.63
C GLN A 111 0.50 -0.99 -12.52
N SER A 112 -0.54 -0.29 -12.98
CA SER A 112 -0.62 1.17 -12.92
C SER A 112 -0.70 1.67 -11.47
N ASN A 113 -1.49 1.00 -10.64
CA ASN A 113 -1.63 1.33 -9.22
C ASN A 113 -0.37 0.97 -8.42
N PHE A 114 0.30 -0.14 -8.78
CA PHE A 114 1.62 -0.42 -8.22
C PHE A 114 2.62 0.69 -8.56
N ASN A 115 2.73 1.08 -9.83
CA ASN A 115 3.67 2.10 -10.29
C ASN A 115 3.36 3.52 -9.77
N SER A 116 2.11 3.81 -9.38
CA SER A 116 1.76 5.12 -8.82
C SER A 116 2.39 5.32 -7.43
N VAL A 117 2.46 4.24 -6.65
CA VAL A 117 3.02 4.23 -5.30
C VAL A 117 4.51 3.88 -5.30
N PHE A 118 4.91 2.80 -5.99
CA PHE A 118 6.27 2.28 -5.99
C PHE A 118 7.05 2.78 -7.22
N LYS A 119 8.04 3.64 -6.99
CA LYS A 119 8.88 4.25 -8.04
C LYS A 119 10.37 3.96 -7.86
#